data_AF-A0A1J3E4M0-F1
#
_entry.id   AF-A0A1J3E4M0-F1
#
_cell.length_a   1.000
_cell.length_b   1.000
_cell.length_c   1.000
_cell.angle_alpha   90.00
_cell.angle_beta   90.00
_cell.angle_gamma   90.00
#
_symmetry.space_group_name_H-M   'P 1'
#
loop_
_entity.id
_entity.type
_entity.pdbx_description
1 polymer ?
#
loop_
_entity_poly.entity_id
_entity_poly.type
_entity_poly.pdbx_seq_one_letter_code
_entity_poly.pdbx_strand_id
1 'polypeptide(L)'
;MLHSLLKHPHPKYSSMSADDQEMWFRTVAQEYNWDSVYTGLVRTCFHQTAARPFTSNMNEWKTKWKKGSKTTPKGLNAFVWQEMPKHWLLPATEDDSLTHSQNRNSTRDGLGMSVHNGGAISTMTGQDPSSDPSDTPRPRRVHEGEVRC
;
A
#
# COMPACT_ATOMS: atom_id res chain seq x y z
N MET A 1 -0.30 1.42 -18.33
CA MET A 1 -0.24 2.66 -17.49
C MET A 1 -1.56 2.85 -16.73
N LEU A 2 -1.56 2.82 -15.40
CA LEU A 2 -2.76 2.61 -14.55
C LEU A 2 -3.73 3.79 -14.35
N HIS A 3 -3.42 5.00 -14.82
CA HIS A 3 -4.03 6.22 -14.28
C HIS A 3 -5.16 6.87 -15.11
N SER A 4 -5.48 6.34 -16.29
CA SER A 4 -6.38 6.97 -17.26
C SER A 4 -7.86 6.79 -17.01
N LEU A 5 -8.21 5.97 -16.03
CA LEU A 5 -9.57 5.48 -15.84
C LEU A 5 -10.22 5.94 -14.52
N LEU A 6 -9.50 6.74 -13.73
CA LEU A 6 -10.08 7.34 -12.54
C LEU A 6 -11.19 8.31 -12.94
N LYS A 7 -12.43 8.02 -12.54
CA LYS A 7 -13.58 8.92 -12.68
C LYS A 7 -13.62 9.95 -11.56
N HIS A 8 -13.11 9.57 -10.39
CA HIS A 8 -13.11 10.37 -9.17
C HIS A 8 -11.71 10.38 -8.53
N PRO A 9 -11.37 11.43 -7.79
CA PRO A 9 -10.15 11.46 -7.00
C PRO A 9 -10.29 10.53 -5.79
N HIS A 10 -9.47 9.48 -5.76
CA HIS A 10 -9.41 8.53 -4.65
C HIS A 10 -8.14 8.75 -3.82
N PRO A 11 -8.23 8.87 -2.48
CA PRO A 11 -7.04 9.05 -1.64
C PRO A 11 -6.18 7.79 -1.53
N LYS A 12 -6.80 6.59 -1.57
CA LYS A 12 -6.13 5.29 -1.44
C LYS A 12 -6.68 4.30 -2.47
N TYR A 13 -5.91 3.27 -2.79
CA TYR A 13 -6.39 2.20 -3.68
C TYR A 13 -7.61 1.47 -3.08
N SER A 14 -7.59 1.20 -1.78
CA SER A 14 -8.69 0.53 -1.09
C SER A 14 -9.97 1.38 -0.97
N SER A 15 -9.89 2.70 -1.18
CA SER A 15 -11.09 3.55 -1.23
C SER A 15 -11.75 3.58 -2.61
N MET A 16 -11.09 3.03 -3.64
CA MET A 16 -11.69 2.87 -4.97
C MET A 16 -12.82 1.84 -4.92
N SER A 17 -13.83 2.02 -5.76
CA SER A 17 -14.87 1.01 -5.94
C SER A 17 -14.28 -0.27 -6.53
N ALA A 18 -14.93 -1.40 -6.28
CA ALA A 18 -14.52 -2.68 -6.89
C ALA A 18 -14.50 -2.60 -8.43
N ASP A 19 -15.44 -1.86 -9.02
CA ASP A 19 -15.49 -1.63 -10.47
C ASP A 19 -14.27 -0.86 -11.00
N ASP A 20 -13.85 0.19 -10.29
CA ASP A 20 -12.67 0.96 -10.67
C ASP A 20 -11.39 0.12 -10.52
N GLN A 21 -11.29 -0.68 -9.46
CA GLN A 21 -10.17 -1.61 -9.26
C GLN A 21 -10.11 -2.70 -10.34
N GLU A 22 -11.27 -3.22 -10.74
CA GLU A 22 -11.38 -4.23 -11.79
C GLU A 22 -11.03 -3.65 -13.17
N MET A 23 -11.46 -2.41 -13.42
CA MET A 23 -11.11 -1.71 -14.65
C MET A 23 -9.59 -1.55 -14.78
N TRP A 24 -8.89 -1.28 -13.67
CA TRP A 24 -7.43 -1.25 -13.62
C TRP A 24 -6.79 -2.60 -13.94
N PHE A 25 -7.33 -3.69 -13.38
CA PHE A 25 -6.87 -5.03 -13.68
C PHE A 25 -7.02 -5.35 -15.18
N ARG A 26 -8.14 -4.98 -15.79
CA ARG A 26 -8.38 -5.19 -17.23
C ARG A 26 -7.38 -4.47 -18.13
N THR A 27 -6.95 -3.26 -17.77
CA THR A 27 -5.90 -2.57 -18.53
C THR A 27 -4.57 -3.32 -18.49
N VAL A 28 -4.21 -3.88 -17.32
CA VAL A 28 -3.01 -4.71 -17.19
C VAL A 28 -3.17 -6.02 -17.97
N ALA A 29 -4.34 -6.64 -17.94
CA ALA A 29 -4.63 -7.84 -18.73
C ALA A 29 -4.60 -7.62 -20.24
N GLN A 30 -4.69 -6.37 -20.72
CA GLN A 30 -4.48 -6.03 -22.13
C GLN A 30 -3.01 -5.82 -22.47
N GLU A 31 -2.20 -5.31 -21.53
CA GLU A 31 -0.77 -5.04 -21.74
C GLU A 31 0.10 -6.30 -21.58
N TYR A 32 -0.36 -7.30 -20.82
CA TYR A 32 0.41 -8.49 -20.48
C TYR A 32 -0.36 -9.77 -20.82
N ASN A 33 0.35 -10.78 -21.34
CA ASN A 33 -0.22 -12.08 -21.67
C ASN A 33 0.15 -13.13 -20.62
N TRP A 34 -0.81 -13.95 -20.22
CA TRP A 34 -0.63 -15.13 -19.36
C TRP A 34 -1.63 -16.23 -19.74
N ASP A 35 -1.36 -17.48 -19.34
CA ASP A 35 -2.32 -18.56 -19.53
C ASP A 35 -3.58 -18.30 -18.70
N SER A 36 -4.74 -18.43 -19.35
CA SER A 36 -6.07 -18.28 -18.74
C SER A 36 -6.21 -18.97 -17.38
N VAL A 37 -5.55 -20.12 -17.16
CA VAL A 37 -5.56 -20.88 -15.90
C VAL A 37 -5.05 -20.03 -14.72
N TYR A 38 -4.12 -19.11 -14.97
CA TYR A 38 -3.55 -18.24 -13.94
C TYR A 38 -4.32 -16.94 -13.71
N THR A 39 -5.39 -16.68 -14.47
CA THR A 39 -6.12 -15.38 -14.40
C THR A 39 -6.60 -15.07 -12.98
N GLY A 40 -7.10 -16.09 -12.25
CA GLY A 40 -7.53 -15.92 -10.86
C GLY A 40 -6.39 -15.55 -9.91
N LEU A 41 -5.22 -16.18 -10.08
CA LEU A 41 -4.02 -15.90 -9.29
C LEU A 41 -3.47 -14.50 -9.60
N VAL A 42 -3.31 -14.16 -10.87
CA VAL A 42 -2.80 -12.86 -11.31
C VAL A 42 -3.71 -11.73 -10.82
N ARG A 43 -5.04 -11.91 -10.90
CA ARG A 43 -6.01 -10.93 -10.38
C ARG A 43 -5.85 -10.72 -8.88
N THR A 44 -5.70 -11.81 -8.12
CA THR A 44 -5.52 -11.74 -6.66
C THR A 44 -4.21 -11.02 -6.30
N CYS A 45 -3.09 -11.41 -6.92
CA CYS A 45 -1.80 -10.76 -6.70
C CYS A 45 -1.82 -9.29 -7.13
N PHE A 46 -2.53 -8.97 -8.23
CA PHE A 46 -2.67 -7.60 -8.69
C PHE A 46 -3.32 -6.72 -7.62
N HIS A 47 -4.48 -7.11 -7.07
CA HIS A 47 -5.16 -6.30 -6.05
C HIS A 47 -4.35 -6.17 -4.75
N GLN A 48 -3.61 -7.22 -4.36
CA GLN A 48 -2.70 -7.16 -3.20
C GLN A 48 -1.54 -6.18 -3.41
N THR A 49 -1.01 -6.10 -4.62
CA THR A 49 0.18 -5.30 -4.92
C THR A 49 -0.13 -3.90 -5.44
N ALA A 50 -1.32 -3.67 -6.01
CA ALA A 50 -1.73 -2.42 -6.69
C ALA A 50 -1.75 -1.18 -5.79
N ALA A 51 -1.91 -1.35 -4.48
CA ALA A 51 -1.90 -0.22 -3.53
C ALA A 51 -0.57 0.53 -3.51
N ARG A 52 0.56 -0.18 -3.68
CA ARG A 52 1.91 0.42 -3.69
C ARG A 52 2.14 1.34 -4.91
N PRO A 53 1.99 0.88 -6.18
CA PRO A 53 2.16 1.74 -7.34
C PRO A 53 1.12 2.86 -7.40
N PHE A 54 -0.12 2.62 -6.96
CA PHE A 54 -1.13 3.69 -6.82
C PHE A 54 -0.60 4.84 -5.96
N THR A 55 -0.14 4.52 -4.75
CA THR A 55 0.35 5.51 -3.78
C THR A 55 1.61 6.21 -4.29
N SER A 56 2.51 5.47 -4.95
CA SER A 56 3.72 6.04 -5.57
C SER A 56 3.37 7.08 -6.63
N ASN A 57 2.47 6.77 -7.55
CA ASN A 57 2.02 7.70 -8.59
C ASN A 57 1.38 8.95 -7.97
N MET A 58 0.52 8.77 -6.96
CA MET A 58 -0.13 9.87 -6.24
C MET A 58 0.89 10.84 -5.62
N ASN A 59 1.95 10.30 -5.00
CA ASN A 59 3.00 11.11 -4.39
C ASN A 59 3.84 11.87 -5.43
N GLU A 60 4.15 11.24 -6.55
CA GLU A 60 4.86 11.87 -7.66
C GLU A 60 4.06 13.05 -8.22
N TRP A 61 2.76 12.83 -8.44
CA TRP A 61 1.79 13.82 -8.86
C TRP A 61 1.67 14.98 -7.88
N LYS A 62 1.50 14.69 -6.58
CA LYS A 62 1.47 15.69 -5.50
C LYS A 62 2.74 16.54 -5.50
N THR A 63 3.90 15.91 -5.69
CA THR A 63 5.19 16.59 -5.74
C THR A 63 5.30 17.52 -6.94
N LYS A 64 4.91 17.06 -8.13
CA LYS A 64 4.90 17.90 -9.35
C LYS A 64 3.94 19.08 -9.22
N TRP A 65 2.76 18.85 -8.66
CA TRP A 65 1.78 19.90 -8.39
C TRP A 65 2.31 20.96 -7.40
N LYS A 66 2.91 20.53 -6.28
CA LYS A 66 3.55 21.45 -5.30
C LYS A 66 4.67 22.29 -5.93
N LYS A 67 5.36 21.79 -6.96
CA LYS A 67 6.37 22.53 -7.73
C LYS A 67 5.76 23.48 -8.78
N GLY A 68 4.44 23.62 -8.83
CA GLY A 68 3.74 24.51 -9.76
C GLY A 68 3.45 23.91 -11.14
N SER A 69 3.63 22.59 -11.33
CA SER A 69 3.29 21.94 -12.59
C SER A 69 1.77 21.93 -12.79
N LYS A 70 1.31 22.50 -13.89
CA LYS A 70 -0.09 22.46 -14.33
C LYS A 70 -0.36 21.35 -15.36
N THR A 71 0.70 20.68 -15.82
CA THR A 71 0.60 19.64 -16.84
C THR A 71 -0.08 18.41 -16.26
N THR A 72 -1.22 18.04 -16.82
CA THR A 72 -1.91 16.81 -16.46
C THR A 72 -1.02 15.60 -16.79
N PRO A 73 -0.78 14.68 -15.84
CA PRO A 73 -0.08 13.43 -16.12
C PRO A 73 -0.68 12.69 -17.33
N LYS A 74 0.18 12.07 -18.14
CA LYS A 74 -0.23 11.44 -19.42
C LYS A 74 -1.27 10.35 -19.16
N GLY A 75 -2.49 10.55 -19.62
CA GLY A 75 -3.57 9.60 -19.35
C GLY A 75 -3.98 9.66 -17.89
N LEU A 76 -4.13 10.84 -17.30
CA LEU A 76 -4.99 11.08 -16.14
C LEU A 76 -6.13 11.98 -16.63
N ASN A 77 -7.35 11.76 -16.13
CA ASN A 77 -8.46 12.64 -16.45
C ASN A 77 -8.16 14.07 -15.92
N ALA A 78 -8.30 15.08 -16.77
CA ALA A 78 -8.02 16.48 -16.41
C ALA A 78 -8.91 16.98 -15.26
N PHE A 79 -10.16 16.53 -15.18
CA PHE A 79 -11.07 16.84 -14.07
C PHE A 79 -10.55 16.26 -12.76
N VAL A 80 -10.14 14.98 -12.78
CA VAL A 80 -9.56 14.34 -11.60
C VAL A 80 -8.29 15.06 -11.14
N TRP A 81 -7.42 15.48 -12.08
CA TRP A 81 -6.24 16.27 -11.77
C TRP A 81 -6.58 17.61 -11.08
N GLN A 82 -7.64 18.30 -11.51
CA GLN A 82 -8.08 19.57 -10.91
C GLN A 82 -8.66 19.39 -9.50
N GLU A 83 -9.28 18.24 -9.22
CA GLU A 83 -9.92 17.96 -7.94
C GLU A 83 -8.95 17.35 -6.90
N MET A 84 -7.89 16.67 -7.34
CA MET A 84 -6.87 16.05 -6.46
C MET A 84 -6.28 16.99 -5.38
N PRO A 85 -5.96 18.27 -5.68
CA PRO A 85 -5.46 19.22 -4.69
C PRO A 85 -6.39 19.39 -3.48
N LYS A 86 -7.71 19.23 -3.64
CA LYS A 86 -8.67 19.33 -2.52
C LYS A 86 -8.39 18.30 -1.44
N HIS A 87 -7.88 17.13 -1.82
CA HIS A 87 -7.46 16.09 -0.87
C HIS A 87 -6.05 16.30 -0.33
N TRP A 88 -5.15 16.92 -1.11
CA TRP A 88 -3.78 17.18 -0.66
C TRP A 88 -3.63 18.34 0.32
N LEU A 89 -4.58 19.27 0.30
CA LEU A 89 -4.64 20.46 1.14
C LEU A 89 -5.48 20.26 2.41
N LEU A 90 -5.95 19.04 2.69
CA LEU A 90 -6.65 18.76 3.94
C LEU A 90 -5.68 18.93 5.12
N PRO A 91 -6.03 19.73 6.15
CA PRO A 91 -5.13 20.00 7.27
C PRO A 91 -4.75 18.72 8.03
N ALA A 92 -5.69 17.78 8.17
CA ALA A 92 -5.41 16.46 8.77
C ALA A 92 -4.29 15.69 8.03
N THR A 93 -4.24 15.77 6.70
CA THR A 93 -3.18 15.12 5.90
C THR A 93 -1.85 15.86 6.01
N GLU A 94 -1.89 17.17 6.20
CA GLU A 94 -0.70 17.98 6.43
C GLU A 94 -0.09 17.68 7.81
N ASP A 95 -0.91 17.67 8.86
CA ASP A 95 -0.50 17.36 10.23
C ASP A 95 0.13 15.97 10.32
N ASP A 96 -0.53 14.93 9.80
CA ASP A 96 0.03 13.57 9.76
C ASP A 96 1.39 13.55 9.05
N SER A 97 1.49 14.27 7.92
CA SER A 97 2.74 14.32 7.15
C SER A 97 3.86 15.06 7.89
N LEU A 98 3.51 16.12 8.62
CA LEU A 98 4.42 16.90 9.43
C LEU A 98 4.91 16.07 10.61
N THR A 99 4.01 15.41 11.34
CA THR A 99 4.36 14.49 12.43
C THR A 99 5.27 13.37 11.93
N HIS A 100 4.93 12.73 10.81
CA HIS A 100 5.79 11.69 10.24
C HIS A 100 7.16 12.21 9.79
N SER A 101 7.22 13.40 9.20
CA SER A 101 8.48 14.04 8.80
C SER A 101 9.32 14.41 10.02
N GLN A 102 8.71 15.00 11.05
CA GLN A 102 9.37 15.32 12.31
C GLN A 102 9.92 14.05 12.96
N ASN A 103 9.14 12.97 13.02
CA ASN A 103 9.61 11.70 13.57
C ASN A 103 10.82 11.15 12.81
N ARG A 104 10.81 11.20 11.46
CA ARG A 104 11.92 10.73 10.60
C ARG A 104 13.18 11.58 10.74
N ASN A 105 13.03 12.89 10.86
CA ASN A 105 14.13 13.84 10.92
C ASN A 105 14.50 14.24 12.36
N SER A 106 13.86 13.64 13.37
CA SER A 106 14.12 13.95 14.76
C SER A 106 15.52 13.47 15.14
N THR A 107 16.31 14.37 15.73
CA THR A 107 17.63 14.04 16.29
C THR A 107 17.51 13.31 17.64
N ARG A 108 16.27 13.10 18.13
CA ARG A 108 15.95 12.49 19.44
C ARG A 108 16.84 13.02 20.57
N ASP A 109 17.06 14.33 20.62
CA ASP A 109 17.96 14.98 21.60
C ASP A 109 19.38 14.37 21.67
N GLY A 110 19.88 13.82 20.55
CA GLY A 110 21.17 13.16 20.47
C GLY A 110 21.17 11.68 20.88
N LEU A 111 20.02 11.08 21.19
CA LEU A 111 19.87 9.66 21.57
C LEU A 111 20.08 8.67 20.41
N GLY A 112 20.42 9.16 19.21
CA GLY A 112 20.71 8.34 18.04
C GLY A 112 19.48 7.72 17.36
N MET A 113 19.72 6.77 16.44
CA MET A 113 18.67 6.10 15.67
C MET A 113 17.72 5.31 16.59
N SER A 114 16.42 5.39 16.31
CA SER A 114 15.41 4.61 17.05
C SER A 114 15.60 3.11 16.82
N VAL A 115 16.14 2.42 17.82
CA VAL A 115 16.25 0.94 17.83
C VAL A 115 14.95 0.36 18.40
N HIS A 116 14.28 -0.50 17.64
CA HIS A 116 13.15 -1.28 18.16
C HIS A 116 13.71 -2.54 18.84
N ASN A 117 13.61 -2.62 20.18
CA ASN A 117 14.03 -3.81 20.94
C ASN A 117 12.89 -4.83 21.11
N GLY A 118 11.69 -4.51 20.64
CA GLY A 118 10.59 -5.45 20.55
C GLY A 118 10.78 -6.29 19.30
N GLY A 119 11.36 -7.49 19.46
CA GLY A 119 11.33 -8.50 18.40
C GLY A 119 9.89 -8.80 17.95
N ALA A 120 9.75 -9.51 16.83
CA ALA A 120 8.45 -9.94 16.34
C ALA A 120 7.76 -10.88 17.35
N ILE A 121 6.85 -10.35 18.15
CA ILE A 121 5.92 -11.17 18.95
C ILE A 121 4.79 -11.55 18.00
N SER A 122 4.84 -12.77 17.46
CA SER A 122 3.70 -13.37 16.80
C SER A 122 2.56 -13.53 17.83
N THR A 123 1.34 -13.17 17.44
CA THR A 123 0.12 -13.15 18.27
C THR A 123 -0.36 -14.51 18.80
N MET A 124 0.44 -15.58 18.68
CA MET A 124 0.09 -16.95 19.07
C MET A 124 0.58 -17.36 20.46
N THR A 125 1.39 -16.55 21.16
CA THR A 125 1.89 -16.89 22.51
C THR A 125 1.21 -16.07 23.62
N GLY A 126 -0.07 -15.76 23.44
CA GLY A 126 -0.88 -15.00 24.41
C GLY A 126 -1.82 -15.85 25.27
N GLN A 127 -1.94 -17.15 25.00
CA GLN A 127 -2.82 -18.05 25.73
C GLN A 127 -2.15 -19.41 25.84
N ASP A 128 -1.43 -19.66 26.94
CA ASP A 128 -1.35 -20.99 27.55
C ASP A 128 -1.12 -20.81 29.06
N PRO A 129 -2.03 -21.33 29.92
CA PRO A 129 -1.90 -21.27 31.37
C PRO A 129 -0.94 -22.35 31.87
N SER A 130 -0.14 -21.99 32.88
CA SER A 130 0.52 -22.84 33.87
C SER A 130 1.24 -24.11 33.38
N SER A 131 2.57 -24.04 33.46
CA SER A 131 3.58 -25.09 33.28
C SER A 131 3.21 -26.47 33.86
N ASP A 132 3.18 -27.50 33.00
CA ASP A 132 3.26 -28.92 33.37
C ASP A 132 4.53 -29.53 32.73
N PRO A 133 5.49 -30.07 33.51
CA PRO A 133 6.84 -30.40 33.01
C PRO A 133 6.99 -31.76 32.29
N SER A 134 5.95 -32.34 31.69
CA SER A 134 6.05 -33.67 31.04
C SER A 134 5.77 -33.76 29.53
N ASP A 135 5.75 -32.66 28.78
CA ASP A 135 5.50 -32.75 27.32
C ASP A 135 6.80 -32.67 26.49
N THR A 136 7.08 -33.73 25.73
CA THR A 136 8.26 -33.83 24.85
C THR A 136 7.94 -33.24 23.47
N PRO A 137 8.88 -32.58 22.77
CA PRO A 137 8.54 -31.83 21.56
C PRO A 137 8.13 -32.74 20.41
N ARG A 138 6.89 -32.60 19.92
CA ARG A 138 6.45 -33.17 18.64
C ARG A 138 7.24 -32.56 17.47
N PRO A 139 7.59 -33.34 16.44
CA PRO A 139 8.30 -32.82 15.28
C PRO A 139 7.45 -31.82 14.49
N ARG A 140 8.10 -30.72 14.07
CA ARG A 140 7.53 -29.65 13.25
C ARG A 140 6.96 -30.21 11.94
N ARG A 141 5.65 -30.04 11.75
CA ARG A 141 4.97 -30.22 10.46
C ARG A 141 5.53 -29.19 9.47
N VAL A 142 6.01 -29.67 8.33
CA VAL A 142 6.48 -28.84 7.21
C VAL A 142 5.30 -28.01 6.70
N HIS A 143 5.45 -26.68 6.65
CA HIS A 143 4.45 -25.79 6.07
C HIS A 143 4.50 -25.92 4.54
N GLU A 144 3.40 -26.36 3.96
CA GLU A 144 3.15 -26.31 2.52
C GLU A 144 3.16 -24.85 2.05
N GLY A 145 3.74 -24.62 0.87
CA GLY A 145 4.08 -23.31 0.34
C GLY A 145 2.88 -22.37 0.25
N GLU A 146 2.91 -21.33 1.06
CA GLU A 146 2.12 -20.12 0.85
C GLU A 146 2.61 -19.51 -0.48
N VAL A 147 1.74 -19.51 -1.50
CA VAL A 147 2.02 -18.80 -2.75
C VAL A 147 1.98 -17.32 -2.44
N ARG A 148 3.15 -16.76 -2.15
CA ARG A 148 3.34 -15.33 -1.95
C ARG A 148 3.37 -14.63 -3.30
N CYS A 149 2.41 -13.75 -3.49
CA CYS A 149 2.61 -12.53 -4.23
C CYS A 149 3.57 -11.62 -3.41
#